data_AF-A0A170WJJ2-F1
#
_entry.id   AF-A0A170WJJ2-F1
#
_cell.length_a   1.000
_cell.length_b   1.000
_cell.length_c   1.000
_cell.angle_alpha   90.00
_cell.angle_beta   90.00
_cell.angle_gamma   90.00
#
_symmetry.space_group_name_H-M   'P 1'
#
loop_
_entity.id
_entity.type
_entity.pdbx_description
1 polymer ?
#
loop_
_entity_poly.entity_id
_entity_poly.type
_entity_poly.pdbx_seq_one_letter_code
_entity_poly.pdbx_strand_id
1 'polypeptide(L)'
;FFCHMGWLMMKKHPEVKIKGKTIDMSDLNADPYVMFQKKYYNYLYFVFAFFIPIVVPVYFWGDSWTNALFVAYFARYMIILHGSWSVNSVAHLYGTRPYTKDIKPVESGFVSFITSGEGWHNYHHTFPWDYRAGVIWKIFQSKCLLY
;
A
#
# COMPACT_ATOMS: atom_id res chain seq x y z
N PHE A 1 -4.56 -6.33 -15.34
CA PHE A 1 -5.88 -6.27 -14.70
C PHE A 1 -5.94 -7.07 -13.40
N PHE A 2 -5.79 -8.40 -13.43
CA PHE A 2 -5.92 -9.25 -12.23
C PHE A 2 -5.05 -8.79 -11.05
N CYS A 3 -3.73 -8.66 -11.23
CA CYS A 3 -2.81 -8.25 -10.18
C CYS A 3 -2.96 -6.78 -9.72
N HIS A 4 -3.69 -5.95 -10.46
CA HIS A 4 -3.93 -4.56 -10.08
C HIS A 4 -5.14 -4.49 -9.14
N MET A 5 -6.33 -4.84 -9.66
CA MET A 5 -7.58 -4.75 -8.89
C MET A 5 -8.49 -5.98 -9.03
N GLY A 6 -8.31 -6.80 -10.08
CA GLY A 6 -9.24 -7.90 -10.36
C GLY A 6 -9.30 -8.94 -9.23
N TRP A 7 -8.19 -9.17 -8.53
CA TRP A 7 -8.15 -10.10 -7.39
C TRP A 7 -9.05 -9.69 -6.21
N LEU A 8 -9.39 -8.40 -6.07
CA LEU A 8 -10.32 -7.89 -5.04
C LEU A 8 -11.79 -8.12 -5.42
N MET A 9 -12.07 -8.35 -6.70
CA MET A 9 -13.42 -8.49 -7.25
C MET A 9 -13.88 -9.96 -7.28
N MET A 10 -13.11 -10.86 -6.69
CA MET A 10 -13.38 -12.30 -6.73
C MET A 10 -12.95 -13.01 -5.46
N LYS A 11 -13.46 -14.24 -5.28
CA LYS A 11 -13.04 -15.08 -4.16
C LYS A 11 -11.59 -15.50 -4.36
N LYS A 12 -10.79 -15.43 -3.29
CA LYS A 12 -9.42 -15.94 -3.27
C LYS A 12 -9.37 -17.43 -3.65
N HIS A 13 -8.37 -17.82 -4.43
CA HIS A 13 -8.10 -19.22 -4.77
C HIS A 13 -7.94 -20.07 -3.49
N PRO A 14 -8.44 -21.32 -3.44
CA PRO A 14 -8.36 -22.16 -2.25
C PRO A 14 -6.94 -22.31 -1.69
N GLU A 15 -5.93 -22.39 -2.57
CA GLU A 15 -4.53 -22.52 -2.14
C GLU A 15 -4.03 -21.31 -1.34
N VAL A 16 -4.54 -20.10 -1.61
CA VAL A 16 -4.20 -18.91 -0.81
C VAL A 16 -4.66 -19.08 0.63
N LYS A 17 -5.81 -19.71 0.84
CA LYS A 17 -6.33 -20.00 2.18
C LYS A 17 -5.56 -21.12 2.87
N ILE A 18 -5.17 -22.15 2.12
CA ILE A 18 -4.42 -23.29 2.66
C ILE A 18 -3.01 -22.84 3.07
N LYS A 19 -2.26 -22.20 2.16
CA LYS A 19 -0.92 -21.70 2.43
C LYS A 19 -0.92 -20.53 3.41
N GLY A 20 -1.96 -19.69 3.41
CA GLY A 20 -2.08 -18.62 4.40
C GLY A 20 -2.14 -19.11 5.85
N LYS A 21 -2.65 -20.33 6.09
CA LYS A 21 -2.67 -20.94 7.44
C LYS A 21 -1.31 -21.44 7.91
N THR A 22 -0.32 -21.56 7.02
CA THR A 22 1.03 -22.02 7.38
C THR A 22 1.96 -20.86 7.75
N ILE A 23 1.48 -19.62 7.65
CA ILE A 23 2.23 -18.41 8.02
C ILE A 23 2.05 -18.18 9.52
N ASP A 24 3.15 -18.03 10.24
CA ASP A 24 3.09 -17.64 11.65
C ASP A 24 2.65 -16.18 11.76
N MET A 25 1.68 -15.94 12.64
CA MET A 25 1.09 -14.63 12.93
C MET A 25 1.13 -14.33 14.43
N SER A 26 1.90 -15.10 15.20
CA SER A 26 1.96 -15.02 16.65
C SER A 26 2.43 -13.65 17.15
N ASP A 27 3.38 -13.04 16.44
CA ASP A 27 3.89 -11.68 16.68
C ASP A 27 2.77 -10.63 16.53
N LEU A 28 2.01 -10.66 15.43
CA LEU A 28 0.93 -9.73 15.17
C LEU A 28 -0.25 -9.91 16.13
N ASN A 29 -0.52 -11.14 16.57
CA ASN A 29 -1.56 -11.42 17.57
C ASN A 29 -1.12 -11.02 18.99
N ALA A 30 0.18 -11.01 19.28
CA ALA A 30 0.74 -10.56 20.55
C ALA A 30 0.82 -9.04 20.66
N ASP A 31 0.90 -8.31 19.55
CA ASP A 31 0.92 -6.84 19.53
C ASP A 31 -0.46 -6.23 19.88
N PRO A 32 -0.58 -5.55 21.04
CA PRO A 32 -1.86 -4.98 21.47
C PRO A 32 -2.37 -3.84 20.58
N TYR A 33 -1.48 -3.09 19.91
CA TYR A 33 -1.85 -1.99 19.01
C TYR A 33 -2.42 -2.52 17.71
N VAL A 34 -1.80 -3.57 17.15
CA VAL A 34 -2.32 -4.26 15.96
C VAL A 34 -3.69 -4.86 16.26
N MET A 35 -3.84 -5.52 17.42
CA MET A 35 -5.11 -6.13 17.79
C MET A 35 -6.19 -5.11 18.15
N PHE A 36 -5.83 -3.96 18.72
CA PHE A 36 -6.73 -2.82 18.89
C PHE A 36 -7.24 -2.31 17.53
N GLN A 37 -6.31 -2.05 16.59
CA GLN A 37 -6.65 -1.58 15.25
C GLN A 37 -7.57 -2.58 14.53
N LYS A 38 -7.29 -3.88 14.62
CA LYS A 38 -8.11 -4.95 14.04
C LYS A 38 -9.52 -5.00 14.64
N LYS A 39 -9.65 -4.85 15.97
CA LYS A 39 -10.94 -4.89 16.68
C LYS A 39 -11.82 -3.69 16.31
N TYR A 40 -11.23 -2.50 16.19
CA TYR A 40 -11.97 -1.25 15.96
C TYR A 40 -11.86 -0.72 14.53
N TYR A 41 -11.38 -1.53 13.58
CA TYR A 41 -11.06 -1.12 12.21
C TYR A 41 -12.16 -0.29 11.55
N ASN A 42 -13.41 -0.75 11.61
CA ASN A 42 -14.53 -0.05 10.96
C ASN A 42 -14.72 1.36 11.54
N TYR A 43 -14.69 1.51 12.87
CA TYR A 43 -14.83 2.80 13.53
C TYR A 43 -13.67 3.74 13.20
N LEU A 44 -12.43 3.23 13.28
CA LEU A 44 -11.23 3.99 12.93
C LEU A 44 -11.27 4.42 11.46
N TYR A 45 -11.68 3.52 10.55
CA TYR A 45 -11.83 3.83 9.13
C TYR A 45 -12.86 4.94 8.90
N PHE A 46 -14.05 4.83 9.50
CA PHE A 46 -15.07 5.88 9.35
C PHE A 46 -14.61 7.23 9.87
N VAL A 47 -13.87 7.27 10.98
CA VAL A 47 -13.36 8.53 11.54
C VAL A 47 -12.22 9.09 10.68
N PHE A 48 -11.16 8.31 10.45
CA PHE A 48 -9.91 8.81 9.86
C PHE A 48 -9.88 8.81 8.34
N ALA A 49 -10.53 7.84 7.69
CA ALA A 49 -10.51 7.73 6.23
C ALA A 49 -11.69 8.45 5.57
N PHE A 50 -12.85 8.52 6.23
CA PHE A 50 -14.08 9.12 5.69
C PHE A 50 -14.41 10.48 6.32
N PHE A 51 -14.67 10.53 7.62
CA PHE A 51 -15.21 11.71 8.30
C PHE A 51 -14.22 12.88 8.30
N ILE A 52 -13.00 12.68 8.80
CA ILE A 52 -11.97 13.72 8.87
C ILE A 52 -11.65 14.31 7.48
N PRO A 53 -11.39 13.52 6.43
CA PRO A 53 -11.08 14.07 5.10
C PRO A 53 -12.21 14.89 4.47
N ILE A 54 -13.47 14.68 4.87
CA ILE A 54 -14.61 15.45 4.35
C ILE A 54 -14.85 16.70 5.20
N VAL A 55 -14.86 16.57 6.53
CA VAL A 55 -15.22 17.66 7.44
C VAL A 55 -14.14 18.73 7.50
N VAL A 56 -12.86 18.35 7.52
CA VAL A 56 -11.80 19.34 7.70
C VAL A 56 -11.77 20.38 6.57
N PRO A 57 -11.86 20.02 5.27
CA PRO A 57 -11.94 21.03 4.21
C PRO A 57 -13.13 21.96 4.28
N VAL A 58 -14.29 21.46 4.68
CA VAL A 58 -15.49 22.29 4.80
C VAL A 58 -15.32 23.35 5.89
N TYR A 59 -14.85 22.95 7.07
CA TYR A 59 -14.81 23.86 8.23
C TYR A 59 -13.54 24.69 8.34
N PHE A 60 -12.40 24.21 7.84
CA PHE A 60 -11.11 24.87 8.00
C PHE A 60 -10.59 25.54 6.71
N TRP A 61 -11.08 25.13 5.54
CA TRP A 61 -10.69 25.70 4.25
C TRP A 61 -11.86 26.33 3.47
N GLY A 62 -13.06 26.36 4.04
CA GLY A 62 -14.24 26.97 3.43
C GLY A 62 -14.73 26.23 2.18
N ASP A 63 -14.42 24.93 2.08
CA ASP A 63 -14.78 24.11 0.93
C ASP A 63 -16.26 23.71 0.95
N SER A 64 -16.82 23.40 -0.22
CA SER A 64 -18.19 22.87 -0.31
C SER A 64 -18.24 21.39 0.09
N TRP A 65 -19.37 20.95 0.67
CA TRP A 65 -19.59 19.53 1.01
C TRP A 65 -19.43 18.59 -0.18
N THR A 66 -19.91 19.02 -1.36
CA THR A 66 -19.79 18.25 -2.61
C THR A 66 -18.33 18.10 -3.02
N ASN A 67 -17.56 19.19 -3.02
CA ASN A 67 -16.15 19.13 -3.40
C ASN A 67 -15.33 18.29 -2.39
N ALA A 68 -15.57 18.46 -1.09
CA ALA A 68 -14.91 17.66 -0.06
C ALA A 68 -15.21 16.16 -0.23
N LEU A 69 -16.46 15.78 -0.53
CA LEU A 69 -16.83 14.38 -0.76
C LEU A 69 -16.19 13.79 -2.03
N PHE A 70 -16.30 14.49 -3.16
CA PHE A 70 -15.82 13.95 -4.44
C PHE A 70 -14.31 14.03 -4.60
N VAL A 71 -13.67 15.10 -4.12
CA VAL A 71 -12.23 15.32 -4.28
C VAL A 71 -11.46 14.81 -3.08
N ALA A 72 -11.71 15.35 -1.89
CA ALA A 72 -10.92 15.04 -0.69
C ALA A 72 -11.14 13.60 -0.19
N TYR A 73 -12.32 13.02 -0.43
CA TYR A 73 -12.58 11.60 -0.18
C TYR A 73 -12.43 10.72 -1.42
N PHE A 74 -13.38 10.73 -2.38
CA PHE A 74 -13.39 9.73 -3.45
C PHE A 74 -12.15 9.78 -4.36
N ALA A 75 -11.82 10.93 -4.94
CA ALA A 75 -10.68 11.05 -5.85
C ALA A 75 -9.35 10.71 -5.15
N ARG A 76 -9.11 11.29 -3.96
CA ARG A 76 -7.94 10.96 -3.13
C ARG A 76 -7.85 9.46 -2.84
N TYR A 77 -8.95 8.84 -2.43
CA TYR A 77 -8.98 7.42 -2.10
C TYR A 77 -8.70 6.54 -3.33
N MET A 78 -9.28 6.86 -4.48
CA MET A 78 -8.99 6.17 -5.74
C MET A 78 -7.52 6.30 -6.15
N ILE A 79 -6.95 7.50 -6.07
CA ILE A 79 -5.53 7.75 -6.42
C ILE A 79 -4.62 6.91 -5.52
N ILE A 80 -4.86 6.91 -4.20
CA ILE A 80 -4.07 6.11 -3.25
C ILE A 80 -4.18 4.62 -3.57
N LEU A 81 -5.40 4.11 -3.81
CA LEU A 81 -5.61 2.71 -4.14
C LEU A 81 -4.89 2.30 -5.43
N HIS A 82 -5.03 3.06 -6.51
CA HIS A 82 -4.35 2.78 -7.77
C HIS A 82 -2.83 2.92 -7.66
N GLY A 83 -2.34 3.87 -6.87
CA GLY A 83 -0.93 3.99 -6.50
C GLY A 83 -0.43 2.71 -5.83
N SER A 84 -1.08 2.27 -4.74
CA SER A 84 -0.70 1.05 -4.02
C SER A 84 -0.80 -0.21 -4.89
N TRP A 85 -1.88 -0.35 -5.67
CA TRP A 85 -2.08 -1.50 -6.55
C TRP A 85 -1.09 -1.54 -7.71
N SER A 86 -0.51 -0.40 -8.09
CA SER A 86 0.55 -0.36 -9.10
C SER A 86 1.81 -1.11 -8.65
N VAL A 87 2.07 -1.23 -7.34
CA VAL A 87 3.17 -2.06 -6.80
C VAL A 87 2.96 -3.51 -7.21
N ASN A 88 1.75 -4.04 -7.03
CA ASN A 88 1.42 -5.43 -7.38
C ASN A 88 1.37 -5.69 -8.89
N SER A 89 1.16 -4.65 -9.71
CA SER A 89 1.03 -4.81 -11.17
C SER A 89 2.21 -4.25 -11.96
N VAL A 90 2.44 -2.93 -11.91
CA VAL A 90 3.47 -2.25 -12.69
C VAL A 90 4.85 -2.65 -12.20
N ALA A 91 5.08 -2.71 -10.88
CA ALA A 91 6.36 -3.14 -10.30
C ALA A 91 6.62 -4.66 -10.37
N HIS A 92 5.78 -5.40 -11.09
CA HIS A 92 6.02 -6.79 -11.51
C HIS A 92 6.22 -6.96 -13.03
N LEU A 93 6.05 -5.88 -13.81
CA LEU A 93 6.00 -5.96 -15.27
C LEU A 93 6.99 -5.01 -15.96
N TYR A 94 7.11 -3.76 -15.49
CA TYR A 94 7.78 -2.68 -16.22
C TYR A 94 8.91 -2.05 -15.38
N GLY A 95 10.15 -2.46 -15.67
CA GLY A 95 11.34 -2.00 -14.95
C GLY A 95 12.53 -2.93 -15.16
N THR A 96 13.55 -2.79 -14.31
CA THR A 96 14.79 -3.60 -14.37
C THR A 96 14.87 -4.64 -13.25
N ARG A 97 15.74 -5.64 -13.38
CA ARG A 97 15.97 -6.67 -12.33
C ARG A 97 17.47 -6.82 -12.02
N PRO A 98 18.07 -5.87 -11.28
CA PRO A 98 19.50 -5.88 -11.04
C PRO A 98 19.94 -6.83 -9.91
N TYR A 99 19.03 -7.29 -9.03
CA TYR A 99 19.37 -8.10 -7.85
C TYR A 99 19.13 -9.59 -8.08
N THR A 100 17.94 -9.98 -8.55
CA THR A 100 17.69 -11.35 -9.04
C THR A 100 16.77 -11.34 -10.26
N LYS A 101 17.10 -12.19 -11.24
CA LYS A 101 16.34 -12.38 -12.48
C LYS A 101 15.34 -13.52 -12.39
N ASP A 102 15.40 -14.34 -11.34
CA ASP A 102 14.58 -15.55 -11.17
C ASP A 102 13.14 -15.27 -10.73
N ILE A 103 12.88 -14.02 -10.30
CA ILE A 103 11.57 -13.55 -9.87
C ILE A 103 11.04 -12.48 -10.83
N LYS A 104 9.72 -12.23 -10.77
CA LYS A 104 9.04 -11.22 -11.60
C LYS A 104 9.17 -9.74 -11.13
N PRO A 105 9.22 -9.41 -9.84
CA PRO A 105 9.39 -8.03 -9.35
C PRO A 105 10.51 -7.27 -10.05
N VAL A 106 10.29 -5.99 -10.32
CA VAL A 106 11.21 -5.09 -11.02
C VAL A 106 11.45 -3.82 -10.21
N GLU A 107 12.56 -3.14 -10.49
CA GLU A 107 12.83 -1.76 -10.07
C GLU A 107 12.09 -0.80 -11.01
N SER A 108 11.13 -0.05 -10.48
CA SER A 108 10.35 0.93 -11.23
C SER A 108 10.38 2.29 -10.54
N GLY A 109 11.16 3.23 -11.10
CA GLY A 109 11.26 4.59 -10.58
C GLY A 109 9.92 5.35 -10.64
N PHE A 110 9.09 5.07 -11.64
CA PHE A 110 7.74 5.62 -11.73
C PHE A 110 6.86 5.17 -10.57
N VAL A 111 6.81 3.86 -10.29
CA VAL A 111 6.04 3.34 -9.15
C VAL A 111 6.59 3.91 -7.85
N SER A 112 7.91 3.99 -7.72
CA SER A 112 8.57 4.54 -6.52
C SER A 112 8.15 5.99 -6.27
N PHE A 113 8.07 6.82 -7.31
CA PHE A 113 7.59 8.20 -7.21
C PHE A 113 6.15 8.27 -6.67
N ILE A 114 5.22 7.54 -7.28
CA ILE A 114 3.79 7.62 -6.92
C ILE A 114 3.43 6.88 -5.62
N THR A 115 4.31 6.03 -5.11
CA THR A 115 4.12 5.26 -3.86
C THR A 115 5.09 5.65 -2.75
N SER A 116 5.88 6.71 -2.95
CA SER A 116 6.87 7.18 -1.99
C SER A 116 7.89 6.11 -1.57
N GLY A 117 8.36 5.29 -2.51
CA GLY A 117 9.50 4.39 -2.32
C GLY A 117 9.23 2.90 -2.57
N GLU A 118 7.97 2.49 -2.73
CA GLU A 118 7.61 1.06 -2.83
C GLU A 118 7.85 0.45 -4.22
N GLY A 119 8.37 1.24 -5.18
CA GLY A 119 8.67 0.80 -6.54
C GLY A 119 9.98 0.04 -6.72
N TRP A 120 10.83 -0.03 -5.69
CA TRP A 120 12.10 -0.76 -5.71
C TRP A 120 11.90 -2.25 -5.42
N HIS A 121 11.03 -2.87 -6.22
CA HIS A 121 10.38 -4.11 -5.87
C HIS A 121 11.25 -5.36 -6.14
N ASN A 122 12.21 -5.29 -7.06
CA ASN A 122 13.18 -6.37 -7.24
C ASN A 122 14.06 -6.51 -5.99
N TYR A 123 14.54 -5.39 -5.44
CA TYR A 123 15.30 -5.36 -4.20
C TYR A 123 14.46 -5.87 -3.04
N HIS A 124 13.25 -5.32 -2.86
CA HIS A 124 12.36 -5.68 -1.77
C HIS A 124 12.08 -7.19 -1.71
N HIS A 125 11.82 -7.84 -2.86
CA HIS A 125 11.61 -9.29 -2.89
C HIS A 125 12.90 -10.11 -2.74
N THR A 126 14.06 -9.53 -3.08
CA THR A 126 15.35 -10.20 -2.88
C THR A 126 15.78 -10.16 -1.41
N PHE A 127 15.50 -9.05 -0.73
CA PHE A 127 15.91 -8.77 0.65
C PHE A 127 14.71 -8.27 1.49
N PRO A 128 13.69 -9.12 1.74
CA PRO A 128 12.45 -8.71 2.39
C PRO A 128 12.61 -8.28 3.84
N TRP A 129 13.73 -8.63 4.48
CA TRP A 129 14.08 -8.23 5.85
C TRP A 129 14.72 -6.83 5.93
N ASP A 130 15.10 -6.21 4.81
CA ASP A 130 15.65 -4.87 4.81
C ASP A 130 14.53 -3.83 4.96
N TYR A 131 14.54 -3.10 6.08
CA TYR A 131 13.55 -2.08 6.40
C TYR A 131 13.42 -1.00 5.31
N ARG A 132 14.47 -0.75 4.51
CA ARG A 132 14.45 0.25 3.44
C ARG A 132 13.61 -0.21 2.27
N ALA A 133 13.50 -1.51 2.00
CA ALA A 133 12.92 -2.01 0.76
C ALA A 133 13.56 -1.41 -0.52
N GLY A 134 14.81 -0.92 -0.44
CA GLY A 134 15.58 -0.33 -1.53
C GLY A 134 16.99 0.04 -1.06
N VAL A 135 17.93 0.27 -1.97
CA VAL A 135 19.28 0.73 -1.60
C VAL A 135 19.26 2.23 -1.24
N ILE A 136 20.17 2.61 -0.33
CA ILE A 136 20.35 3.99 0.12
C ILE A 136 20.64 4.92 -1.07
N TRP A 137 20.10 6.15 -1.02
CA TRP A 137 20.17 7.18 -2.09
C TRP A 137 19.29 6.97 -3.32
N LYS A 138 18.43 5.95 -3.35
CA LYS A 138 17.40 5.89 -4.38
C LYS A 138 16.40 7.04 -4.23
N ILE A 139 16.07 7.64 -5.37
CA ILE A 139 15.13 8.77 -5.44
C ILE A 139 13.74 8.31 -4.95
N PHE A 140 13.02 9.17 -4.24
CA PHE A 140 11.69 8.92 -3.69
C PHE A 140 11.62 7.85 -2.59
N GLN A 141 12.75 7.53 -1.96
CA GLN A 141 12.82 6.60 -0.84
C GLN A 141 12.43 7.26 0.49
N SER A 142 11.16 7.13 0.90
CA SER A 142 10.68 7.72 2.17
C SER A 142 11.27 7.07 3.42
N LYS A 143 11.66 5.79 3.37
CA LYS A 143 12.15 5.04 4.54
C LYS A 143 13.56 5.46 4.99
N CYS A 144 14.22 6.37 4.28
CA CYS A 144 15.41 7.06 4.77
C CYS A 144 15.11 7.94 6.00
N LEU A 145 13.84 8.28 6.26
CA LEU A 145 13.40 9.06 7.42
C LEU A 145 13.31 8.27 8.73
N LEU A 146 13.55 6.96 8.70
CA LEU A 146 13.52 6.09 9.90
C LEU A 146 14.87 6.11 10.67
N TYR A 147 15.76 7.06 10.36
CA TYR A 147 17.11 7.23 10.93
C TYR A 147 17.29 8.64 11.46
#